data_AF-A0A8T5WMM3-F1
#
_entry.id   AF-A0A8T5WMM3-F1
#
_cell.length_a   1.000
_cell.length_b   1.000
_cell.length_c   1.000
_cell.angle_alpha   90.00
_cell.angle_beta   90.00
_cell.angle_gamma   90.00
#
_symmetry.space_group_name_H-M   'P 1'
#
loop_
_entity.id
_entity.type
_entity.pdbx_description
1 polymer ?
#
loop_
_entity_poly.entity_id
_entity_poly.type
_entity_poly.pdbx_seq_one_letter_code
_entity_poly.pdbx_strand_id
1 'polypeptide(L)'
;MQKVLIMSLFILILLPFSSADTPDTYAQEFNFTYTTEIYGVSLHFTNITDTFAQGDVILIESRLQGKDPLEAIPYYQEALKTSDLEEQAILWESIASISGNPSYYWSSYYIWAFTNNSFRADIDRHLLNREYIPYQYKSVELKQPYFATPKGATNITIGESHFTLTEKDILVSQVDRVTRDWLSSQLQDPESEHLLTIFSENYDVENIGWHEGGRISQYKDVVNFTHIPVTGTLVRKINGTWYAPNELGIFMFDVPIDKVEYPTTRYLRQDLALIVDTHGVNMLVEQAIRNNATVVIGCCDHIGKIKAALYLNEKGIKVICNTDKYLPLALGQTNQTLGSAPFKEEGKTLIFGNQTITFDINEKIIVLNVTEDYGISYYATPTIYFTHLQQQTLLPFNIRYVTITGYGQMQTLVDVAHEQDAHLIAARVYDENDYIALSSWLKESTQNRIMLFHSEPYPYGYLLLRNYPEQVSFDDLMPDFS
;
A
#
# COMPACT_ATOMS: atom_id res chain seq x y z
N MET A 1 8.35 -38.98 6.60
CA MET A 1 7.68 -39.38 5.35
C MET A 1 6.32 -40.06 5.55
N GLN A 2 5.65 -39.90 6.70
CA GLN A 2 4.40 -40.62 7.04
C GLN A 2 3.29 -39.69 7.60
N LYS A 3 3.34 -38.39 7.27
CA LYS A 3 2.37 -37.36 7.72
C LYS A 3 1.56 -36.69 6.59
N VAL A 4 1.88 -36.95 5.31
CA VAL A 4 1.20 -36.30 4.17
C VAL A 4 -0.04 -37.06 3.70
N LEU A 5 -0.27 -38.30 4.19
CA LEU A 5 -1.33 -39.16 3.65
C LEU A 5 -2.73 -38.98 4.29
N ILE A 6 -2.92 -38.06 5.24
CA ILE A 6 -4.21 -37.90 5.96
C ILE A 6 -5.11 -36.80 5.35
N MET A 7 -4.59 -35.86 4.56
CA MET A 7 -5.45 -34.80 3.97
C MET A 7 -6.25 -35.25 2.74
N SER A 8 -5.84 -36.29 2.03
CA SER A 8 -6.52 -36.73 0.79
C SER A 8 -7.83 -37.50 1.02
N LEU A 9 -8.28 -37.65 2.27
CA LEU A 9 -9.47 -38.44 2.64
C LEU A 9 -10.55 -37.62 3.39
N PHE A 10 -10.63 -36.31 3.16
CA PHE A 10 -11.82 -35.55 3.53
C PHE A 10 -12.81 -35.59 2.37
N ILE A 11 -13.68 -36.60 2.41
CA ILE A 11 -14.85 -36.68 1.52
C ILE A 11 -15.69 -35.43 1.80
N LEU A 12 -15.83 -34.59 0.77
CA LEU A 12 -16.74 -33.47 0.70
C LEU A 12 -18.17 -34.01 0.93
N ILE A 13 -18.66 -33.94 2.17
CA ILE A 13 -20.08 -34.20 2.43
C ILE A 13 -20.81 -32.95 1.92
N LEU A 14 -21.24 -32.99 0.66
CA LEU A 14 -22.14 -32.01 0.07
C LEU A 14 -23.46 -32.07 0.84
N LEU A 15 -23.58 -31.26 1.89
CA LEU A 15 -24.85 -31.01 2.53
C LEU A 15 -25.72 -30.23 1.52
N PRO A 16 -26.98 -30.62 1.29
CA PRO A 16 -27.85 -29.93 0.36
C PRO A 16 -28.05 -28.48 0.80
N PHE A 17 -27.99 -27.55 -0.16
CA PHE A 17 -28.27 -26.13 0.06
C PHE A 17 -29.59 -25.95 0.79
N SER A 18 -29.58 -25.19 1.89
CA SER A 18 -30.82 -24.75 2.49
C SER A 18 -31.44 -23.69 1.58
N SER A 19 -32.77 -23.70 1.41
CA SER A 19 -33.48 -22.74 0.55
C SER A 19 -33.46 -21.29 1.06
N ALA A 20 -32.60 -20.97 2.05
CA ALA A 20 -32.47 -19.67 2.68
C ALA A 20 -31.12 -18.98 2.39
N ASP A 21 -30.20 -19.65 1.67
CA ASP A 21 -28.88 -19.10 1.37
C ASP A 21 -28.93 -18.34 0.03
N THR A 22 -28.81 -17.01 0.08
CA THR A 22 -28.76 -16.15 -1.12
C THR A 22 -27.30 -15.95 -1.54
N PRO A 23 -26.94 -16.16 -2.82
CA PRO A 23 -25.57 -15.92 -3.28
C PRO A 23 -25.11 -14.49 -3.04
N ASP A 24 -23.86 -14.35 -2.61
CA ASP A 24 -23.16 -13.07 -2.40
C ASP A 24 -23.97 -12.06 -1.56
N THR A 25 -24.77 -12.56 -0.59
CA THR A 25 -25.78 -11.79 0.16
C THR A 25 -25.21 -10.47 0.71
N TYR A 26 -24.03 -10.52 1.31
CA TYR A 26 -23.45 -9.38 2.03
C TYR A 26 -22.77 -8.37 1.09
N ALA A 27 -22.52 -8.72 -0.17
CA ALA A 27 -21.95 -7.80 -1.16
C ALA A 27 -23.00 -6.83 -1.72
N GLN A 28 -24.29 -7.14 -1.60
CA GLN A 28 -25.40 -6.38 -2.21
C GLN A 28 -25.52 -4.94 -1.67
N GLU A 29 -24.92 -4.65 -0.51
CA GLU A 29 -24.92 -3.31 0.10
C GLU A 29 -23.89 -2.35 -0.49
N PHE A 30 -22.96 -2.84 -1.32
CA PHE A 30 -21.83 -2.07 -1.84
C PHE A 30 -22.02 -1.63 -3.28
N ASN A 31 -21.51 -0.45 -3.61
CA ASN A 31 -21.48 0.06 -4.98
C ASN A 31 -20.13 -0.20 -5.64
N PHE A 32 -20.02 -1.31 -6.37
CA PHE A 32 -18.78 -1.68 -7.05
C PHE A 32 -18.44 -0.80 -8.26
N THR A 33 -19.38 0.00 -8.79
CA THR A 33 -19.11 0.86 -9.95
C THR A 33 -18.44 2.17 -9.58
N TYR A 34 -18.49 2.57 -8.31
CA TYR A 34 -17.95 3.85 -7.82
C TYR A 34 -16.50 4.08 -8.26
N THR A 35 -15.64 3.08 -8.03
CA THR A 35 -14.22 3.17 -8.39
C THR A 35 -14.04 3.27 -9.90
N THR A 36 -14.71 2.43 -10.69
CA THR A 36 -14.60 2.49 -12.16
C THR A 36 -15.13 3.80 -12.75
N GLU A 37 -16.17 4.39 -12.14
CA GLU A 37 -16.74 5.68 -12.54
C GLU A 37 -15.79 6.84 -12.25
N ILE A 38 -15.13 6.84 -11.10
CA ILE A 38 -14.12 7.86 -10.74
C ILE A 38 -12.92 7.82 -11.68
N TYR A 39 -12.42 6.64 -11.96
CA TYR A 39 -11.21 6.48 -12.79
C TYR A 39 -11.51 6.44 -14.29
N GLY A 40 -12.79 6.36 -14.69
CA GLY A 40 -13.19 6.33 -16.10
C GLY A 40 -12.66 5.12 -16.88
N VAL A 41 -12.46 3.98 -16.22
CA VAL A 41 -11.77 2.81 -16.79
C VAL A 41 -12.76 1.82 -17.40
N SER A 42 -12.45 1.34 -18.61
CA SER A 42 -13.10 0.18 -19.22
C SER A 42 -12.26 -1.06 -18.97
N LEU A 43 -12.83 -2.06 -18.30
CA LEU A 43 -12.13 -3.29 -17.95
C LEU A 43 -12.09 -4.28 -19.13
N HIS A 44 -10.90 -4.80 -19.41
CA HIS A 44 -10.65 -5.77 -20.48
C HIS A 44 -9.69 -6.86 -20.00
N PHE A 45 -10.24 -7.88 -19.37
CA PHE A 45 -9.47 -9.05 -18.95
C PHE A 45 -9.19 -9.95 -20.17
N THR A 46 -7.92 -10.11 -20.52
CA THR A 46 -7.49 -10.98 -21.63
C THR A 46 -6.38 -11.90 -21.19
N ASN A 47 -6.34 -13.12 -21.74
CA ASN A 47 -5.27 -14.10 -21.50
C ASN A 47 -5.03 -14.49 -20.02
N ILE A 48 -6.05 -14.44 -19.16
CA ILE A 48 -5.95 -14.89 -17.77
C ILE A 48 -5.91 -16.42 -17.74
N THR A 49 -4.74 -16.99 -17.42
CA THR A 49 -4.52 -18.44 -17.37
C THR A 49 -4.62 -19.03 -15.97
N ASP A 50 -4.37 -18.22 -14.95
CA ASP A 50 -4.49 -18.66 -13.56
C ASP A 50 -5.96 -18.86 -13.17
N THR A 51 -6.24 -19.94 -12.44
CA THR A 51 -7.61 -20.36 -12.15
C THR A 51 -8.23 -19.51 -11.03
N PHE A 52 -7.44 -19.10 -10.03
CA PHE A 52 -7.93 -18.17 -9.01
C PHE A 52 -8.31 -16.84 -9.67
N ALA A 53 -7.40 -16.28 -10.47
CA ALA A 53 -7.63 -15.06 -11.23
C ALA A 53 -8.84 -15.14 -12.16
N GLN A 54 -9.06 -16.27 -12.84
CA GLN A 54 -10.27 -16.50 -13.64
C GLN A 54 -11.54 -16.40 -12.80
N GLY A 55 -11.57 -17.02 -11.61
CA GLY A 55 -12.69 -16.88 -10.67
C GLY A 55 -12.92 -15.42 -10.28
N ASP A 56 -11.85 -14.67 -10.00
CA ASP A 56 -11.94 -13.24 -9.68
C ASP A 56 -12.45 -12.40 -10.85
N VAL A 57 -12.04 -12.66 -12.09
CA VAL A 57 -12.61 -12.01 -13.28
C VAL A 57 -14.13 -12.21 -13.34
N ILE A 58 -14.60 -13.45 -13.17
CA ILE A 58 -16.04 -13.75 -13.20
C ILE A 58 -16.77 -13.05 -12.07
N LEU A 59 -16.20 -13.01 -10.87
CA LEU A 59 -16.79 -12.30 -9.74
C LEU A 59 -16.88 -10.78 -10.00
N ILE A 60 -15.81 -10.20 -10.54
CA ILE A 60 -15.77 -8.77 -10.89
C ILE A 60 -16.84 -8.45 -11.92
N GLU A 61 -16.90 -9.22 -13.02
CA GLU A 61 -17.94 -9.03 -14.03
C GLU A 61 -19.35 -9.19 -13.46
N SER A 62 -19.55 -10.16 -12.56
CA SER A 62 -20.84 -10.39 -11.91
C SER A 62 -21.29 -9.19 -11.08
N ARG A 63 -20.39 -8.62 -10.28
CA ARG A 63 -20.67 -7.47 -9.42
C ARG A 63 -20.83 -6.16 -10.19
N LEU A 64 -20.09 -5.97 -11.28
CA LEU A 64 -20.18 -4.76 -12.10
C LEU A 64 -21.34 -4.78 -13.09
N GLN A 65 -21.71 -5.96 -13.61
CA GLN A 65 -22.70 -6.12 -14.69
C GLN A 65 -24.00 -6.79 -14.23
N GLY A 66 -24.10 -7.16 -12.95
CA GLY A 66 -25.27 -7.85 -12.40
C GLY A 66 -25.45 -9.29 -12.90
N LYS A 67 -24.35 -9.99 -13.22
CA LYS A 67 -24.39 -11.44 -13.55
C LYS A 67 -24.41 -12.28 -12.27
N ASP A 68 -24.60 -13.59 -12.41
CA ASP A 68 -24.64 -14.52 -11.29
C ASP A 68 -23.22 -14.78 -10.72
N PRO A 69 -22.91 -14.34 -9.49
CA PRO A 69 -21.58 -14.55 -8.89
C PRO A 69 -21.26 -16.02 -8.63
N LEU A 70 -22.25 -16.93 -8.65
CA LEU A 70 -22.00 -18.37 -8.52
C LEU A 70 -21.17 -18.95 -9.68
N GLU A 71 -21.13 -18.27 -10.83
CA GLU A 71 -20.30 -18.67 -11.97
C GLU A 71 -18.79 -18.68 -11.65
N ALA A 72 -18.37 -17.98 -10.60
CA ALA A 72 -16.97 -17.97 -10.14
C ALA A 72 -16.58 -19.25 -9.36
N ILE A 73 -17.55 -19.96 -8.74
CA ILE A 73 -17.27 -21.09 -7.84
C ILE A 73 -16.51 -22.24 -8.50
N PRO A 74 -16.85 -22.70 -9.73
CA PRO A 74 -16.11 -23.79 -10.38
C PRO A 74 -14.61 -23.49 -10.54
N TYR A 75 -14.26 -22.22 -10.78
CA TYR A 75 -12.87 -21.79 -10.87
C TYR A 75 -12.17 -21.86 -9.51
N TYR A 76 -12.78 -21.33 -8.44
CA TYR A 76 -12.20 -21.46 -7.11
C TYR A 76 -12.06 -22.92 -6.67
N GLN A 77 -13.00 -23.79 -7.03
CA GLN A 77 -12.91 -25.23 -6.76
C GLN A 77 -11.76 -25.91 -7.50
N GLU A 78 -11.50 -25.50 -8.74
CA GLU A 78 -10.37 -25.99 -9.53
C GLU A 78 -9.04 -25.46 -8.96
N ALA A 79 -9.01 -24.20 -8.49
CA ALA A 79 -7.84 -23.58 -7.87
C ALA A 79 -7.41 -24.24 -6.54
N LEU A 80 -8.32 -24.94 -5.84
CA LEU A 80 -8.00 -25.71 -4.62
C LEU A 80 -6.93 -26.81 -4.82
N LYS A 81 -6.54 -27.09 -6.06
CA LYS A 81 -5.41 -27.99 -6.38
C LYS A 81 -4.05 -27.41 -6.04
N THR A 82 -3.96 -26.13 -5.67
CA THR A 82 -2.75 -25.50 -5.14
C THR A 82 -2.15 -26.30 -3.97
N SER A 83 -0.83 -26.29 -3.85
CA SER A 83 -0.14 -26.88 -2.68
C SER A 83 -0.08 -25.95 -1.48
N ASP A 84 -0.42 -24.66 -1.67
CA ASP A 84 -0.43 -23.70 -0.57
C ASP A 84 -1.69 -23.88 0.29
N LEU A 85 -1.50 -24.09 1.59
CA LEU A 85 -2.59 -24.30 2.52
C LEU A 85 -3.32 -22.99 2.84
N GLU A 86 -2.60 -21.88 2.93
CA GLU A 86 -3.19 -20.57 3.18
C GLU A 86 -4.06 -20.15 1.99
N GLU A 87 -3.57 -20.35 0.76
CA GLU A 87 -4.37 -20.13 -0.46
C GLU A 87 -5.63 -21.03 -0.49
N GLN A 88 -5.50 -22.32 -0.16
CA GLN A 88 -6.66 -23.22 -0.05
C GLN A 88 -7.71 -22.71 0.96
N ALA A 89 -7.27 -22.19 2.11
CA ALA A 89 -8.18 -21.67 3.12
C ALA A 89 -8.93 -20.42 2.61
N ILE A 90 -8.23 -19.49 1.96
CA ILE A 90 -8.80 -18.30 1.32
C ILE A 90 -9.81 -18.67 0.22
N LEU A 91 -9.50 -19.70 -0.58
CA LEU A 91 -10.41 -20.20 -1.61
C LEU A 91 -11.68 -20.81 -1.00
N TRP A 92 -11.57 -21.57 0.10
CA TRP A 92 -12.74 -22.08 0.81
C TRP A 92 -13.60 -20.97 1.41
N GLU A 93 -12.99 -19.95 2.01
CA GLU A 93 -13.71 -18.77 2.50
C GLU A 93 -14.40 -17.99 1.38
N SER A 94 -13.76 -17.92 0.21
CA SER A 94 -14.33 -17.33 -1.01
C SER A 94 -15.57 -18.08 -1.47
N ILE A 95 -15.49 -19.41 -1.58
CA ILE A 95 -16.63 -20.26 -1.95
C ILE A 95 -17.76 -20.12 -0.91
N ALA A 96 -17.43 -20.10 0.38
CA ALA A 96 -18.42 -19.92 1.45
C ALA A 96 -19.16 -18.58 1.33
N SER A 97 -18.41 -17.48 1.14
CA SER A 97 -18.95 -16.12 1.00
C SER A 97 -19.88 -15.98 -0.20
N ILE A 98 -19.44 -16.48 -1.37
CA ILE A 98 -20.16 -16.30 -2.63
C ILE A 98 -21.38 -17.22 -2.70
N SER A 99 -21.26 -18.47 -2.24
CA SER A 99 -22.38 -19.42 -2.23
C SER A 99 -23.41 -19.14 -1.14
N GLY A 100 -23.03 -18.40 -0.09
CA GLY A 100 -23.81 -18.25 1.14
C GLY A 100 -23.88 -19.51 2.00
N ASN A 101 -23.17 -20.59 1.63
CA ASN A 101 -23.21 -21.85 2.36
C ASN A 101 -22.10 -21.91 3.44
N PRO A 102 -22.46 -21.88 4.74
CA PRO A 102 -21.48 -21.87 5.82
C PRO A 102 -20.70 -23.18 5.96
N SER A 103 -21.14 -24.29 5.35
CA SER A 103 -20.43 -25.58 5.48
C SER A 103 -19.01 -25.53 4.91
N TYR A 104 -18.73 -24.64 3.96
CA TYR A 104 -17.40 -24.47 3.40
C TYR A 104 -16.39 -23.90 4.40
N TYR A 105 -16.83 -23.17 5.43
CA TYR A 105 -15.95 -22.71 6.52
C TYR A 105 -15.37 -23.86 7.36
N TRP A 106 -15.95 -25.06 7.30
CA TRP A 106 -15.38 -26.24 7.95
C TRP A 106 -14.00 -26.58 7.38
N SER A 107 -13.83 -26.46 6.06
CA SER A 107 -12.54 -26.74 5.40
C SER A 107 -11.50 -25.68 5.75
N SER A 108 -11.83 -24.40 5.64
CA SER A 108 -10.91 -23.31 5.98
C SER A 108 -10.54 -23.31 7.47
N TYR A 109 -11.50 -23.59 8.37
CA TYR A 109 -11.27 -23.76 9.81
C TYR A 109 -10.13 -24.74 10.11
N TYR A 110 -10.17 -25.95 9.54
CA TYR A 110 -9.15 -26.96 9.82
C TYR A 110 -7.80 -26.59 9.23
N ILE A 111 -7.79 -25.95 8.06
CA ILE A 111 -6.55 -25.52 7.44
C ILE A 111 -5.89 -24.43 8.28
N TRP A 112 -6.64 -23.42 8.71
CA TRP A 112 -6.13 -22.37 9.60
C TRP A 112 -5.67 -22.90 10.96
N ALA A 113 -6.40 -23.87 11.53
CA ALA A 113 -5.97 -24.54 12.75
C ALA A 113 -4.66 -25.31 12.54
N PHE A 114 -4.48 -25.94 11.38
CA PHE A 114 -3.28 -26.68 11.02
C PHE A 114 -2.07 -25.77 10.76
N THR A 115 -2.29 -24.59 10.17
CA THR A 115 -1.25 -23.58 9.92
C THR A 115 -0.97 -22.68 11.14
N ASN A 116 -1.54 -23.03 12.31
CA ASN A 116 -1.44 -22.30 13.57
C ASN A 116 -2.01 -20.87 13.56
N ASN A 117 -2.90 -20.54 12.61
CA ASN A 117 -3.65 -19.29 12.64
C ASN A 117 -4.93 -19.43 13.48
N SER A 118 -4.76 -19.53 14.80
CA SER A 118 -5.86 -19.78 15.73
C SER A 118 -6.94 -18.70 15.72
N PHE A 119 -6.57 -17.44 15.49
CA PHE A 119 -7.50 -16.32 15.35
C PHE A 119 -8.44 -16.53 14.14
N ARG A 120 -7.86 -16.84 12.98
CA ARG A 120 -8.63 -17.08 11.75
C ARG A 120 -9.51 -18.32 11.85
N ALA A 121 -8.97 -19.39 12.44
CA ALA A 121 -9.74 -20.61 12.71
C ALA A 121 -10.95 -20.34 13.62
N ASP A 122 -10.79 -19.56 14.70
CA ASP A 122 -11.92 -19.27 15.60
C ASP A 122 -13.04 -18.46 14.89
N ILE A 123 -12.66 -17.53 14.01
CA ILE A 123 -13.61 -16.80 13.17
C ILE A 123 -14.41 -17.76 12.28
N ASP A 124 -13.73 -18.66 11.57
CA ASP A 124 -14.38 -19.61 10.67
C ASP A 124 -15.30 -20.59 11.41
N ARG A 125 -14.91 -21.03 12.61
CA ARG A 125 -15.76 -21.83 13.50
C ARG A 125 -17.06 -21.10 13.84
N HIS A 126 -16.98 -19.81 14.17
CA HIS A 126 -18.16 -19.00 14.46
C HIS A 126 -19.01 -18.73 13.21
N LEU A 127 -18.40 -18.50 12.04
CA LEU A 127 -19.09 -18.35 10.77
C LEU A 127 -19.86 -19.63 10.39
N LEU A 128 -19.21 -20.79 10.52
CA LEU A 128 -19.82 -22.11 10.31
C LEU A 128 -21.10 -22.30 11.15
N ASN A 129 -21.03 -21.92 12.43
CA ASN A 129 -22.14 -22.08 13.38
C ASN A 129 -23.14 -20.91 13.35
N ARG A 130 -22.93 -19.89 12.51
CA ARG A 130 -23.70 -18.64 12.47
C ARG A 130 -23.78 -17.94 13.84
N GLU A 131 -22.69 -17.97 14.58
CA GLU A 131 -22.59 -17.39 15.91
C GLU A 131 -22.11 -15.94 15.88
N TYR A 132 -22.28 -15.26 17.02
CA TYR A 132 -21.58 -14.00 17.26
C TYR A 132 -20.07 -14.25 17.33
N ILE A 133 -19.29 -13.45 16.60
CA ILE A 133 -17.83 -13.50 16.60
C ILE A 133 -17.31 -12.46 17.59
N PRO A 134 -16.75 -12.85 18.75
CA PRO A 134 -16.10 -11.93 19.67
C PRO A 134 -14.97 -11.18 18.96
N TYR A 135 -14.78 -9.92 19.29
CA TYR A 135 -13.67 -9.13 18.76
C TYR A 135 -13.10 -8.20 19.82
N GLN A 136 -11.86 -7.82 19.59
CA GLN A 136 -11.20 -6.75 20.31
C GLN A 136 -10.90 -5.62 19.35
N TYR A 137 -11.03 -4.40 19.85
CA TYR A 137 -10.76 -3.18 19.12
C TYR A 137 -9.87 -2.29 19.96
N LYS A 138 -8.87 -1.67 19.32
CA LYS A 138 -8.03 -0.67 19.95
C LYS A 138 -7.70 0.43 18.95
N SER A 139 -8.09 1.66 19.27
CA SER A 139 -7.66 2.82 18.51
C SER A 139 -6.17 3.08 18.73
N VAL A 140 -5.44 3.34 17.65
CA VAL A 140 -4.07 3.87 17.70
C VAL A 140 -4.13 5.37 17.46
N GLU A 141 -3.50 6.15 18.33
CA GLU A 141 -3.34 7.60 18.14
C GLU A 141 -1.96 7.90 17.58
N LEU A 142 -1.90 8.80 16.59
CA LEU A 142 -0.63 9.33 16.12
C LEU A 142 -0.14 10.36 17.13
N LYS A 143 1.08 10.18 17.62
CA LYS A 143 1.74 11.19 18.44
C LYS A 143 2.25 12.30 17.52
N GLN A 144 2.23 13.54 17.96
CA GLN A 144 2.87 14.65 17.26
C GLN A 144 3.96 15.19 18.18
N PRO A 145 5.13 14.52 18.25
CA PRO A 145 6.18 14.95 19.16
C PRO A 145 6.72 16.32 18.72
N TYR A 146 7.11 17.15 19.70
CA TYR A 146 7.95 18.30 19.40
C TYR A 146 9.37 17.82 19.10
N PHE A 147 10.00 18.40 18.09
CA PHE A 147 11.42 18.18 17.86
C PHE A 147 12.23 18.86 18.96
N ALA A 148 13.24 18.14 19.47
CA ALA A 148 14.24 18.74 20.35
C ALA A 148 15.22 19.58 19.51
N THR A 149 14.79 20.75 19.06
CA THR A 149 15.62 21.67 18.27
C THR A 149 16.69 22.31 19.17
N PRO A 150 18.00 22.20 18.85
CA PRO A 150 19.04 22.87 19.60
C PRO A 150 18.80 24.39 19.67
N LYS A 151 19.16 25.00 20.81
CA LYS A 151 19.05 26.45 20.95
C LYS A 151 19.95 27.15 19.93
N GLY A 152 19.33 27.93 19.05
CA GLY A 152 20.05 28.66 18.02
C GLY A 152 20.38 27.83 16.78
N ALA A 153 19.72 26.69 16.57
CA ALA A 153 19.79 25.98 15.30
C ALA A 153 19.46 26.94 14.14
N THR A 154 20.35 26.99 13.16
CA THR A 154 20.21 27.83 11.96
C THR A 154 20.06 26.98 10.72
N ASN A 155 20.45 25.71 10.76
CA ASN A 155 20.37 24.81 9.63
C ASN A 155 19.48 23.61 9.93
N ILE A 156 18.90 23.08 8.88
CA ILE A 156 18.16 21.81 8.89
C ILE A 156 18.72 20.93 7.78
N THR A 157 18.91 19.64 8.09
CA THR A 157 19.28 18.62 7.12
C THR A 157 18.13 17.62 7.01
N ILE A 158 17.70 17.36 5.78
CA ILE A 158 16.65 16.40 5.43
C ILE A 158 17.28 15.32 4.53
N GLY A 159 16.94 14.05 4.74
CA GLY A 159 17.36 12.95 3.88
C GLY A 159 18.49 12.09 4.44
N GLU A 160 18.78 12.20 5.75
CA GLU A 160 19.82 11.39 6.42
C GLU A 160 19.33 10.00 6.79
N SER A 161 18.02 9.84 7.04
CA SER A 161 17.45 8.53 7.38
C SER A 161 17.73 7.53 6.29
N HIS A 162 18.17 6.33 6.69
CA HIS A 162 18.48 5.26 5.77
C HIS A 162 18.41 3.89 6.43
N PHE A 163 18.23 2.87 5.60
CA PHE A 163 18.50 1.49 5.99
C PHE A 163 18.93 0.66 4.78
N THR A 164 19.54 -0.49 5.09
CA THR A 164 20.01 -1.43 4.07
C THR A 164 19.03 -2.60 3.93
N LEU A 165 18.81 -3.01 2.69
CA LEU A 165 18.20 -4.28 2.29
C LEU A 165 19.29 -5.23 1.77
N THR A 166 19.22 -6.48 2.18
CA THR A 166 20.20 -7.54 1.94
C THR A 166 19.50 -8.88 1.62
N GLU A 167 20.27 -9.89 1.19
CA GLU A 167 19.73 -11.24 0.92
C GLU A 167 19.11 -11.94 2.16
N LYS A 168 19.37 -11.42 3.37
CA LYS A 168 18.81 -11.96 4.62
C LYS A 168 17.42 -11.43 4.93
N ASP A 169 17.00 -10.40 4.22
CA ASP A 169 15.74 -9.74 4.49
C ASP A 169 14.56 -10.54 3.94
N ILE A 170 13.45 -10.46 4.68
CA ILE A 170 12.15 -10.96 4.27
C ILE A 170 11.29 -9.72 4.05
N LEU A 171 11.03 -9.43 2.78
CA LEU A 171 10.25 -8.29 2.34
C LEU A 171 8.81 -8.73 2.11
N VAL A 172 7.91 -8.19 2.92
CA VAL A 172 6.47 -8.38 2.78
C VAL A 172 5.85 -7.22 2.03
N SER A 173 4.95 -7.50 1.10
CA SER A 173 4.30 -6.49 0.26
C SER A 173 2.78 -6.66 0.24
N GLN A 174 2.11 -5.60 -0.21
CA GLN A 174 0.70 -5.67 -0.61
C GLN A 174 0.53 -6.43 -1.93
N VAL A 175 -0.70 -6.80 -2.29
CA VAL A 175 -1.02 -7.49 -3.56
C VAL A 175 -1.34 -6.49 -4.67
N ASP A 176 -2.25 -5.54 -4.39
CA ASP A 176 -2.66 -4.53 -5.37
C ASP A 176 -1.46 -3.68 -5.78
N ARG A 177 -1.29 -3.40 -7.08
CA ARG A 177 -0.11 -2.67 -7.63
C ARG A 177 1.24 -3.38 -7.45
N VAL A 178 1.25 -4.65 -7.04
CA VAL A 178 2.47 -5.45 -6.89
C VAL A 178 2.40 -6.73 -7.71
N THR A 179 1.49 -7.64 -7.38
CA THR A 179 1.32 -8.91 -8.11
C THR A 179 0.10 -8.88 -9.00
N ARG A 180 -0.93 -8.08 -8.67
CA ARG A 180 -2.11 -7.91 -9.52
C ARG A 180 -2.73 -6.55 -9.31
N ASP A 181 -3.55 -6.13 -10.26
CA ASP A 181 -4.38 -4.94 -10.15
C ASP A 181 -5.63 -5.11 -11.00
N TRP A 182 -6.76 -5.17 -10.33
CA TRP A 182 -8.05 -5.36 -10.97
C TRP A 182 -8.44 -4.14 -11.82
N LEU A 183 -8.01 -2.93 -11.44
CA LEU A 183 -8.42 -1.70 -12.13
C LEU A 183 -7.75 -1.58 -13.50
N SER A 184 -6.52 -2.08 -13.65
CA SER A 184 -5.83 -2.22 -14.94
C SER A 184 -6.11 -3.52 -15.68
N SER A 185 -7.03 -4.35 -15.17
CA SER A 185 -7.33 -5.66 -15.71
C SER A 185 -6.13 -6.63 -15.74
N GLN A 186 -5.10 -6.37 -14.94
CA GLN A 186 -3.91 -7.22 -14.80
C GLN A 186 -4.09 -8.15 -13.61
N LEU A 187 -4.87 -9.22 -13.81
CA LEU A 187 -5.11 -10.24 -12.79
C LEU A 187 -4.26 -11.49 -13.03
N GLN A 188 -3.81 -12.06 -11.93
CA GLN A 188 -3.12 -13.33 -11.87
C GLN A 188 -3.25 -13.88 -10.44
N ASP A 189 -2.59 -15.00 -10.17
CA ASP A 189 -2.47 -15.53 -8.82
C ASP A 189 -1.96 -14.41 -7.87
N PRO A 190 -2.68 -14.09 -6.77
CA PRO A 190 -2.25 -13.07 -5.82
C PRO A 190 -0.88 -13.34 -5.20
N GLU A 191 -0.45 -14.60 -5.12
CA GLU A 191 0.85 -15.01 -4.58
C GLU A 191 1.94 -15.17 -5.66
N SER A 192 1.62 -14.83 -6.91
CA SER A 192 2.54 -14.92 -8.04
C SER A 192 3.87 -14.20 -7.82
N GLU A 193 4.96 -14.83 -8.25
CA GLU A 193 6.29 -14.19 -8.30
C GLU A 193 6.41 -13.15 -9.42
N HIS A 194 5.49 -13.14 -10.38
CA HIS A 194 5.47 -12.17 -11.46
C HIS A 194 5.03 -10.80 -10.93
N LEU A 195 5.94 -9.83 -10.93
CA LEU A 195 5.67 -8.49 -10.45
C LEU A 195 5.13 -7.61 -11.58
N LEU A 196 4.09 -6.84 -11.28
CA LEU A 196 3.58 -5.81 -12.17
C LEU A 196 4.56 -4.65 -12.23
N THR A 197 5.04 -4.36 -13.45
CA THR A 197 5.91 -3.22 -13.73
C THR A 197 5.22 -2.16 -14.59
N ILE A 198 4.05 -2.47 -15.16
CA ILE A 198 3.26 -1.59 -16.02
C ILE A 198 1.87 -1.43 -15.41
N PHE A 199 1.22 -0.30 -15.67
CA PHE A 199 -0.12 -0.01 -15.20
C PHE A 199 -1.03 0.51 -16.31
N SER A 200 -2.34 0.56 -16.05
CA SER A 200 -3.36 1.01 -17.00
C SER A 200 -3.16 2.39 -17.64
N GLU A 201 -2.35 3.26 -17.03
CA GLU A 201 -2.09 4.60 -17.59
C GLU A 201 -1.09 4.54 -18.77
N ASN A 202 -0.53 3.36 -19.10
CA ASN A 202 0.33 3.11 -20.26
C ASN A 202 1.46 4.15 -20.43
N TYR A 203 2.10 4.52 -19.32
CA TYR A 203 3.34 5.27 -19.37
C TYR A 203 4.46 4.34 -19.90
N ASP A 204 4.70 4.37 -21.20
CA ASP A 204 5.86 3.73 -21.83
C ASP A 204 7.12 4.58 -21.61
N VAL A 205 7.50 4.73 -20.33
CA VAL A 205 8.77 5.36 -19.95
C VAL A 205 9.79 4.23 -19.84
N GLU A 206 10.55 4.05 -20.93
CA GLU A 206 11.55 2.99 -21.17
C GLU A 206 12.01 2.23 -19.90
N ASN A 207 11.47 1.04 -19.68
CA ASN A 207 11.91 0.07 -18.65
C ASN A 207 11.88 0.54 -17.18
N ILE A 208 11.18 1.63 -16.86
CA ILE A 208 11.02 2.07 -15.46
C ILE A 208 9.69 1.58 -14.94
N GLY A 209 9.72 0.53 -14.12
CA GLY A 209 8.51 -0.05 -13.55
C GLY A 209 7.75 0.95 -12.68
N TRP A 210 6.42 0.88 -12.67
CA TRP A 210 5.58 1.77 -11.87
C TRP A 210 5.16 1.12 -10.54
N HIS A 211 4.92 1.94 -9.50
CA HIS A 211 4.46 1.53 -8.19
C HIS A 211 5.38 0.54 -7.47
N GLU A 212 4.93 0.05 -6.31
CA GLU A 212 5.63 -0.88 -5.45
C GLU A 212 6.07 -2.15 -6.20
N GLY A 213 5.26 -2.70 -7.13
CA GLY A 213 5.66 -3.85 -7.97
C GLY A 213 6.87 -3.58 -8.83
N GLY A 214 6.88 -2.44 -9.54
CA GLY A 214 8.02 -1.99 -10.34
C GLY A 214 9.29 -1.81 -9.52
N ARG A 215 9.15 -1.27 -8.31
CA ARG A 215 10.27 -1.07 -7.37
C ARG A 215 10.84 -2.40 -6.87
N ILE A 216 9.98 -3.31 -6.42
CA ILE A 216 10.41 -4.63 -5.91
C ILE A 216 11.12 -5.41 -7.02
N SER A 217 10.66 -5.31 -8.27
CA SER A 217 11.33 -5.92 -9.43
C SER A 217 12.77 -5.43 -9.56
N GLN A 218 12.99 -4.12 -9.50
CA GLN A 218 14.33 -3.53 -9.55
C GLN A 218 15.19 -3.94 -8.36
N TYR A 219 14.60 -4.07 -7.17
CA TYR A 219 15.35 -4.50 -5.99
C TYR A 219 15.84 -5.95 -6.15
N LYS A 220 15.01 -6.83 -6.72
CA LYS A 220 15.34 -8.24 -6.96
C LYS A 220 16.46 -8.42 -8.00
N ASP A 221 16.61 -7.48 -8.93
CA ASP A 221 17.72 -7.49 -9.89
C ASP A 221 19.10 -7.30 -9.22
N VAL A 222 19.12 -6.70 -8.01
CA VAL A 222 20.34 -6.40 -7.25
C VAL A 222 20.53 -7.35 -6.06
N VAL A 223 19.44 -7.67 -5.34
CA VAL A 223 19.46 -8.40 -4.08
C VAL A 223 18.48 -9.56 -4.12
N ASN A 224 18.97 -10.77 -3.84
CA ASN A 224 18.15 -11.98 -3.76
C ASN A 224 17.54 -12.15 -2.36
N PHE A 225 16.60 -11.27 -1.98
CA PHE A 225 15.83 -11.36 -0.73
C PHE A 225 14.57 -12.23 -0.91
N THR A 226 13.97 -12.66 0.20
CA THR A 226 12.67 -13.37 0.17
C THR A 226 11.54 -12.35 0.04
N HIS A 227 10.67 -12.52 -0.96
CA HIS A 227 9.50 -11.68 -1.19
C HIS A 227 8.20 -12.44 -0.90
N ILE A 228 7.31 -11.87 -0.09
CA ILE A 228 6.02 -12.48 0.25
C ILE A 228 4.91 -11.43 0.06
N PRO A 229 4.07 -11.52 -0.99
CA PRO A 229 2.86 -10.74 -1.08
C PRO A 229 1.83 -11.21 -0.06
N VAL A 230 1.07 -10.29 0.53
CA VAL A 230 0.05 -10.60 1.56
C VAL A 230 -1.34 -10.51 0.96
N THR A 231 -2.00 -11.65 0.86
CA THR A 231 -3.38 -11.79 0.37
C THR A 231 -4.31 -12.27 1.49
N GLY A 232 -5.61 -12.06 1.35
CA GLY A 232 -6.59 -12.63 2.28
C GLY A 232 -6.57 -11.99 3.67
N THR A 233 -6.47 -10.66 3.73
CA THR A 233 -6.57 -9.94 5.01
C THR A 233 -8.01 -9.80 5.47
N LEU A 234 -8.29 -10.21 6.71
CA LEU A 234 -9.57 -9.90 7.35
C LEU A 234 -9.70 -8.43 7.70
N VAL A 235 -10.88 -7.89 7.50
CA VAL A 235 -11.28 -6.58 7.99
C VAL A 235 -12.64 -6.63 8.68
N ARG A 236 -12.81 -5.82 9.71
CA ARG A 236 -14.06 -5.73 10.48
C ARG A 236 -14.61 -4.32 10.52
N LYS A 237 -15.92 -4.17 10.30
CA LYS A 237 -16.65 -2.91 10.46
C LYS A 237 -17.00 -2.67 11.92
N ILE A 238 -16.51 -1.58 12.49
CA ILE A 238 -16.72 -1.17 13.88
C ILE A 238 -17.16 0.29 13.87
N ASN A 239 -18.37 0.57 14.36
CA ASN A 239 -18.95 1.93 14.39
C ASN A 239 -18.94 2.63 13.01
N GLY A 240 -19.11 1.87 11.92
CA GLY A 240 -19.15 2.40 10.55
C GLY A 240 -17.81 2.39 9.82
N THR A 241 -16.69 2.25 10.52
CA THR A 241 -15.33 2.23 9.93
C THR A 241 -14.78 0.81 9.86
N TRP A 242 -14.05 0.49 8.80
CA TRP A 242 -13.39 -0.81 8.64
C TRP A 242 -11.99 -0.81 9.24
N TYR A 243 -11.60 -1.91 9.87
CA TYR A 243 -10.30 -2.06 10.53
C TYR A 243 -9.66 -3.39 10.17
N ALA A 244 -8.36 -3.37 9.92
CA ALA A 244 -7.50 -4.56 9.82
C ALA A 244 -6.89 -4.91 11.20
N PRO A 245 -6.61 -6.19 11.47
CA PRO A 245 -6.08 -6.64 12.75
C PRO A 245 -4.55 -6.56 12.84
N ASN A 246 -4.05 -6.58 14.08
CA ASN A 246 -2.66 -6.91 14.37
C ASN A 246 -2.45 -8.44 14.48
N GLU A 247 -1.25 -8.88 14.87
CA GLU A 247 -0.87 -10.29 15.03
C GLU A 247 -1.68 -11.06 16.10
N LEU A 248 -2.40 -10.35 16.97
CA LEU A 248 -3.23 -10.92 18.03
C LEU A 248 -4.72 -10.96 17.66
N GLY A 249 -5.08 -10.57 16.43
CA GLY A 249 -6.47 -10.47 16.01
C GLY A 249 -7.22 -9.25 16.58
N ILE A 250 -6.50 -8.27 17.13
CA ILE A 250 -7.09 -7.01 17.62
C ILE A 250 -7.21 -6.06 16.44
N PHE A 251 -8.43 -5.63 16.13
CA PHE A 251 -8.71 -4.69 15.04
C PHE A 251 -8.26 -3.28 15.43
N MET A 252 -7.31 -2.72 14.67
CA MET A 252 -6.60 -1.49 15.07
C MET A 252 -6.42 -0.47 13.96
N PHE A 253 -6.30 -0.92 12.70
CA PHE A 253 -5.83 -0.06 11.61
C PHE A 253 -6.94 0.23 10.62
N ASP A 254 -7.39 1.49 10.55
CA ASP A 254 -8.46 1.93 9.66
C ASP A 254 -8.15 1.57 8.20
N VAL A 255 -9.11 0.94 7.52
CA VAL A 255 -9.07 0.58 6.11
C VAL A 255 -10.04 1.49 5.35
N PRO A 256 -9.58 2.25 4.34
CA PRO A 256 -10.45 3.08 3.52
C PRO A 256 -11.56 2.26 2.86
N ILE A 257 -12.76 2.84 2.81
CA ILE A 257 -13.95 2.15 2.26
C ILE A 257 -13.76 1.77 0.79
N ASP A 258 -13.09 2.60 0.00
CA ASP A 258 -12.83 2.34 -1.43
C ASP A 258 -11.99 1.08 -1.65
N LYS A 259 -11.21 0.64 -0.65
CA LYS A 259 -10.44 -0.61 -0.68
C LYS A 259 -11.27 -1.82 -0.28
N VAL A 260 -12.21 -1.63 0.65
CA VAL A 260 -13.17 -2.68 1.00
C VAL A 260 -14.12 -2.92 -0.17
N GLU A 261 -14.50 -1.86 -0.89
CA GLU A 261 -15.39 -1.88 -2.06
C GLU A 261 -14.75 -2.45 -3.33
N TYR A 262 -13.55 -3.03 -3.25
CA TYR A 262 -13.01 -3.75 -4.39
C TYR A 262 -13.93 -4.92 -4.77
N PRO A 263 -14.21 -5.11 -6.08
CA PRO A 263 -15.08 -6.20 -6.54
C PRO A 263 -14.50 -7.59 -6.27
N THR A 264 -13.25 -7.70 -5.85
CA THR A 264 -12.59 -8.94 -5.39
C THR A 264 -12.75 -9.21 -3.89
N THR A 265 -13.26 -8.29 -3.08
CA THR A 265 -13.46 -8.50 -1.63
C THR A 265 -14.51 -9.59 -1.36
N ARG A 266 -14.27 -10.51 -0.43
CA ARG A 266 -15.29 -11.49 0.01
C ARG A 266 -16.00 -10.97 1.25
N TYR A 267 -17.31 -10.85 1.19
CA TYR A 267 -18.10 -10.38 2.32
C TYR A 267 -18.61 -11.60 3.10
N LEU A 268 -17.98 -11.87 4.25
CA LEU A 268 -18.30 -13.04 5.07
C LEU A 268 -19.55 -12.78 5.92
N ARG A 269 -19.73 -11.53 6.35
CA ARG A 269 -20.88 -10.97 7.06
C ARG A 269 -21.00 -9.48 6.72
N GLN A 270 -22.08 -8.83 7.16
CA GLN A 270 -22.25 -7.38 7.04
C GLN A 270 -21.12 -6.58 7.74
N ASP A 271 -20.53 -7.14 8.81
CA ASP A 271 -19.47 -6.52 9.60
C ASP A 271 -18.09 -7.14 9.40
N LEU A 272 -17.92 -8.14 8.52
CA LEU A 272 -16.67 -8.87 8.35
C LEU A 272 -16.42 -9.19 6.87
N ALA A 273 -15.25 -8.81 6.37
CA ALA A 273 -14.85 -9.07 5.00
C ALA A 273 -13.40 -9.58 4.90
N LEU A 274 -13.09 -10.18 3.76
CA LEU A 274 -11.79 -10.69 3.38
C LEU A 274 -11.30 -9.95 2.14
N ILE A 275 -10.20 -9.22 2.28
CA ILE A 275 -9.58 -8.48 1.19
C ILE A 275 -8.48 -9.35 0.57
N VAL A 276 -8.71 -9.79 -0.67
CA VAL A 276 -7.73 -10.52 -1.48
C VAL A 276 -6.67 -9.55 -2.01
N ASP A 277 -7.13 -8.45 -2.62
CA ASP A 277 -6.30 -7.37 -3.13
C ASP A 277 -5.93 -6.37 -2.03
N THR A 278 -4.96 -6.74 -1.19
CA THR A 278 -4.49 -5.82 -0.14
C THR A 278 -3.88 -4.57 -0.76
N HIS A 279 -4.20 -3.39 -0.23
CA HIS A 279 -3.68 -2.10 -0.71
C HIS A 279 -3.28 -1.19 0.46
N GLY A 280 -2.06 -1.35 0.95
CA GLY A 280 -1.45 -0.51 1.97
C GLY A 280 -1.04 -1.26 3.22
N VAL A 281 -0.07 -0.68 3.93
CA VAL A 281 0.61 -1.33 5.06
C VAL A 281 -0.31 -1.67 6.24
N ASN A 282 -1.47 -1.02 6.36
CA ASN A 282 -2.50 -1.33 7.36
C ASN A 282 -3.06 -2.74 7.24
N MET A 283 -3.08 -3.30 6.02
CA MET A 283 -3.57 -4.66 5.78
C MET A 283 -2.47 -5.71 5.93
N LEU A 284 -1.21 -5.33 6.07
CA LEU A 284 -0.09 -6.27 6.04
C LEU A 284 0.36 -6.72 7.44
N VAL A 285 -0.09 -6.06 8.52
CA VAL A 285 0.51 -6.17 9.86
C VAL A 285 0.51 -7.59 10.41
N GLU A 286 -0.64 -8.27 10.42
CA GLU A 286 -0.76 -9.62 10.98
C GLU A 286 0.19 -10.59 10.26
N GLN A 287 0.10 -10.64 8.93
CA GLN A 287 0.91 -11.56 8.13
C GLN A 287 2.38 -11.19 8.10
N ALA A 288 2.74 -9.90 8.13
CA ALA A 288 4.14 -9.47 8.19
C ALA A 288 4.82 -10.00 9.46
N ILE A 289 4.15 -9.90 10.62
CA ILE A 289 4.69 -10.41 11.88
C ILE A 289 4.72 -11.94 11.88
N ARG A 290 3.66 -12.61 11.40
CA ARG A 290 3.61 -14.07 11.32
C ARG A 290 4.69 -14.66 10.40
N ASN A 291 4.99 -13.98 9.30
CA ASN A 291 6.03 -14.35 8.34
C ASN A 291 7.44 -13.88 8.74
N ASN A 292 7.62 -13.31 9.94
CA ASN A 292 8.90 -12.78 10.44
C ASN A 292 9.55 -11.77 9.47
N ALA A 293 8.74 -10.90 8.86
CA ALA A 293 9.23 -9.86 7.97
C ALA A 293 10.28 -9.00 8.65
N THR A 294 11.32 -8.61 7.91
CA THR A 294 12.29 -7.60 8.35
C THR A 294 12.01 -6.24 7.72
N VAL A 295 11.35 -6.23 6.57
CA VAL A 295 10.94 -5.05 5.82
C VAL A 295 9.52 -5.25 5.29
N VAL A 296 8.71 -4.20 5.35
CA VAL A 296 7.41 -4.12 4.68
C VAL A 296 7.44 -3.02 3.65
N ILE A 297 6.91 -3.26 2.45
CA ILE A 297 6.68 -2.24 1.43
C ILE A 297 5.20 -2.17 1.10
N GLY A 298 4.66 -0.96 1.04
CA GLY A 298 3.27 -0.78 0.66
C GLY A 298 2.84 0.67 0.70
N CYS A 299 1.60 0.88 0.28
CA CYS A 299 1.01 2.20 0.24
C CYS A 299 0.78 2.75 1.64
N CYS A 300 1.01 4.07 1.79
CA CYS A 300 0.94 4.83 3.04
C CYS A 300 0.10 6.12 2.90
N ASP A 301 -0.79 6.18 1.91
CA ASP A 301 -1.60 7.35 1.60
C ASP A 301 -2.87 7.52 2.45
N HIS A 302 -2.94 6.88 3.63
CA HIS A 302 -4.04 7.00 4.57
C HIS A 302 -3.54 6.99 6.02
N ILE A 303 -4.21 7.71 6.92
CA ILE A 303 -3.82 7.80 8.34
C ILE A 303 -3.73 6.42 9.01
N GLY A 304 -4.66 5.51 8.69
CA GLY A 304 -4.63 4.13 9.17
C GLY A 304 -3.38 3.35 8.75
N LYS A 305 -2.83 3.66 7.56
CA LYS A 305 -1.59 3.08 7.03
C LYS A 305 -0.37 3.59 7.81
N ILE A 306 -0.34 4.88 8.14
CA ILE A 306 0.75 5.45 8.96
C ILE A 306 0.78 4.84 10.37
N LYS A 307 -0.39 4.67 11.00
CA LYS A 307 -0.49 3.99 12.30
C LYS A 307 0.05 2.56 12.27
N ALA A 308 -0.21 1.84 11.18
CA ALA A 308 0.31 0.50 10.98
C ALA A 308 1.83 0.48 10.75
N ALA A 309 2.38 1.43 9.98
CA ALA A 309 3.81 1.56 9.78
C ALA A 309 4.55 1.77 11.11
N LEU A 310 4.05 2.67 11.95
CA LEU A 310 4.61 2.91 13.29
C LEU A 310 4.51 1.67 14.19
N TYR A 311 3.39 0.94 14.14
CA TYR A 311 3.24 -0.31 14.89
C TYR A 311 4.27 -1.36 14.45
N LEU A 312 4.52 -1.49 13.13
CA LEU A 312 5.54 -2.38 12.60
C LEU A 312 6.95 -1.97 13.06
N ASN A 313 7.27 -0.67 13.11
CA ASN A 313 8.54 -0.19 13.66
C ASN A 313 8.69 -0.53 15.16
N GLU A 314 7.63 -0.45 15.97
CA GLU A 314 7.67 -0.89 17.37
C GLU A 314 8.00 -2.40 17.50
N LYS A 315 7.78 -3.19 16.45
CA LYS A 315 8.15 -4.61 16.34
C LYS A 315 9.54 -4.82 15.70
N GLY A 316 10.26 -3.75 15.38
CA GLY A 316 11.58 -3.80 14.75
C GLY A 316 11.53 -4.08 13.24
N ILE A 317 10.37 -3.92 12.61
CA ILE A 317 10.17 -4.12 11.17
C ILE A 317 10.27 -2.76 10.48
N LYS A 318 11.15 -2.64 9.47
CA LYS A 318 11.31 -1.42 8.68
C LYS A 318 10.15 -1.29 7.67
N VAL A 319 9.81 -0.07 7.28
CA VAL A 319 8.70 0.18 6.35
C VAL A 319 9.14 1.11 5.21
N ILE A 320 8.83 0.71 3.98
CA ILE A 320 8.97 1.53 2.77
C ILE A 320 7.57 2.00 2.36
N CYS A 321 7.36 3.30 2.41
CA CYS A 321 6.12 3.99 2.09
C CYS A 321 6.28 4.78 0.78
N ASN A 322 6.40 4.12 -0.37
CA ASN A 322 6.62 4.84 -1.63
C ASN A 322 5.48 5.82 -1.95
N THR A 323 4.24 5.46 -1.61
CA THR A 323 3.07 6.33 -1.73
C THR A 323 2.68 6.91 -0.37
N ASP A 324 3.24 8.08 -0.03
CA ASP A 324 3.40 8.62 1.33
C ASP A 324 2.50 9.83 1.72
N LYS A 325 1.33 10.06 1.11
CA LYS A 325 0.57 11.33 1.27
C LYS A 325 0.42 11.84 2.71
N TYR A 326 0.17 10.94 3.67
CA TYR A 326 0.03 11.30 5.09
C TYR A 326 1.21 10.86 5.96
N LEU A 327 2.28 10.35 5.37
CA LEU A 327 3.51 10.03 6.09
C LEU A 327 4.05 11.20 6.90
N PRO A 328 3.93 12.47 6.47
CA PRO A 328 4.40 13.58 7.30
C PRO A 328 3.68 13.73 8.65
N LEU A 329 2.54 13.07 8.87
CA LEU A 329 1.94 12.96 10.21
C LEU A 329 2.79 12.15 11.19
N ALA A 330 3.79 11.41 10.71
CA ALA A 330 4.74 10.64 11.51
C ALA A 330 6.07 11.37 11.76
N LEU A 331 6.19 12.65 11.39
CA LEU A 331 7.40 13.44 11.61
C LEU A 331 7.87 13.35 13.07
N GLY A 332 9.16 13.08 13.24
CA GLY A 332 9.84 12.97 14.53
C GLY A 332 9.62 11.67 15.30
N GLN A 333 8.93 10.68 14.73
CA GLN A 333 8.58 9.44 15.46
C GLN A 333 9.50 8.25 15.19
N THR A 334 10.10 8.14 14.00
CA THR A 334 10.86 6.96 13.60
C THR A 334 11.79 7.26 12.43
N ASN A 335 12.96 6.62 12.41
CA ASN A 335 13.86 6.56 11.25
C ASN A 335 13.76 5.21 10.50
N GLN A 336 12.85 4.32 10.93
CA GLN A 336 12.66 2.99 10.35
C GLN A 336 11.52 2.96 9.31
N THR A 337 10.82 4.06 9.12
CA THR A 337 9.90 4.25 8.00
C THR A 337 10.49 5.29 7.06
N LEU A 338 10.65 4.93 5.80
CA LEU A 338 11.09 5.83 4.74
C LEU A 338 9.94 6.04 3.75
N GLY A 339 9.72 7.27 3.32
CA GLY A 339 8.72 7.60 2.29
C GLY A 339 9.23 7.29 0.89
N SER A 340 9.12 8.25 -0.03
CA SER A 340 9.67 8.25 -1.40
C SER A 340 11.22 8.26 -1.43
N ALA A 341 11.87 7.43 -0.61
CA ALA A 341 13.31 7.40 -0.47
C ALA A 341 13.98 6.77 -1.69
N PRO A 342 15.01 7.42 -2.26
CA PRO A 342 15.81 6.82 -3.31
C PRO A 342 16.58 5.61 -2.76
N PHE A 343 17.13 4.80 -3.66
CA PHE A 343 18.06 3.75 -3.27
C PHE A 343 19.36 3.83 -4.06
N LYS A 344 20.44 3.32 -3.48
CA LYS A 344 21.77 3.18 -4.10
C LYS A 344 22.21 1.72 -3.99
N GLU A 345 22.89 1.26 -5.03
CA GLU A 345 23.43 -0.10 -5.10
C GLU A 345 24.85 -0.12 -4.55
N GLU A 346 25.11 -0.96 -3.55
CA GLU A 346 26.45 -1.21 -3.02
C GLU A 346 26.71 -2.71 -3.01
N GLY A 347 27.27 -3.22 -4.12
CA GLY A 347 27.50 -4.65 -4.30
C GLY A 347 26.18 -5.43 -4.36
N LYS A 348 25.95 -6.30 -3.38
CA LYS A 348 24.70 -7.10 -3.23
C LYS A 348 23.79 -6.53 -2.14
N THR A 349 23.82 -5.22 -1.97
CA THR A 349 23.00 -4.52 -0.98
C THR A 349 22.37 -3.30 -1.61
N LEU A 350 21.18 -2.94 -1.11
CA LEU A 350 20.48 -1.73 -1.48
C LEU A 350 20.42 -0.84 -0.25
N ILE A 351 20.90 0.39 -0.38
CA ILE A 351 20.81 1.40 0.67
C ILE A 351 19.69 2.35 0.30
N PHE A 352 18.63 2.37 1.09
CA PHE A 352 17.50 3.29 0.94
C PHE A 352 17.77 4.57 1.71
N GLY A 353 17.42 5.73 1.14
CA GLY A 353 17.63 7.05 1.74
C GLY A 353 19.08 7.54 1.58
N ASN A 354 19.59 8.26 2.59
CA ASN A 354 20.93 8.87 2.58
C ASN A 354 21.20 9.73 1.32
N GLN A 355 20.29 10.66 1.08
CA GLN A 355 20.36 11.61 -0.02
C GLN A 355 19.91 12.97 0.50
N THR A 356 20.88 13.76 0.96
CA THR A 356 20.62 14.87 1.87
C THR A 356 20.49 16.22 1.18
N ILE A 357 19.67 17.09 1.75
CA ILE A 357 19.68 18.53 1.48
C ILE A 357 19.79 19.25 2.82
N THR A 358 20.74 20.18 2.92
CA THR A 358 20.90 21.09 4.05
C THR A 358 20.59 22.52 3.62
N PHE A 359 19.79 23.23 4.40
CA PHE A 359 19.44 24.63 4.16
C PHE A 359 19.35 25.43 5.45
N ASP A 360 19.56 26.74 5.34
CA ASP A 360 19.37 27.68 6.44
C ASP A 360 17.86 27.89 6.68
N ILE A 361 17.42 28.00 7.92
CA ILE A 361 15.99 28.18 8.26
C ILE A 361 15.38 29.44 7.65
N ASN A 362 16.20 30.44 7.29
CA ASN A 362 15.77 31.68 6.64
C ASN A 362 15.83 31.61 5.12
N GLU A 363 16.42 30.55 4.54
CA GLU A 363 16.39 30.30 3.10
C GLU A 363 14.94 30.20 2.62
N LYS A 364 14.63 30.86 1.49
CA LYS A 364 13.28 30.81 0.92
C LYS A 364 13.01 29.43 0.33
N ILE A 365 11.87 28.87 0.70
CA ILE A 365 11.40 27.56 0.24
C ILE A 365 10.11 27.76 -0.54
N ILE A 366 10.07 27.31 -1.80
CA ILE A 366 8.83 27.27 -2.58
C ILE A 366 8.18 25.91 -2.36
N VAL A 367 6.98 25.89 -1.81
CA VAL A 367 6.29 24.65 -1.45
C VAL A 367 5.03 24.48 -2.29
N LEU A 368 4.94 23.33 -2.95
CA LEU A 368 3.78 22.97 -3.76
C LEU A 368 2.53 22.76 -2.89
N ASN A 369 1.44 23.35 -3.32
CA ASN A 369 0.10 23.16 -2.80
C ASN A 369 -0.90 22.94 -3.94
N VAL A 370 -2.11 22.52 -3.62
CA VAL A 370 -3.16 22.24 -4.60
C VAL A 370 -4.53 22.65 -4.09
N THR A 371 -5.46 22.92 -4.99
CA THR A 371 -6.89 23.06 -4.65
C THR A 371 -7.48 21.71 -4.26
N GLU A 372 -8.54 21.71 -3.44
CA GLU A 372 -9.23 20.49 -3.02
C GLU A 372 -9.94 19.80 -4.21
N ASP A 373 -9.21 18.94 -4.92
CA ASP A 373 -9.71 18.02 -5.93
C ASP A 373 -9.01 16.67 -5.72
N TYR A 374 -9.78 15.59 -5.70
CA TYR A 374 -9.31 14.23 -5.39
C TYR A 374 -8.15 13.81 -6.30
N GLY A 375 -8.24 14.04 -7.61
CA GLY A 375 -7.26 13.53 -8.59
C GLY A 375 -5.85 14.11 -8.38
N ILE A 376 -5.77 15.39 -8.01
CA ILE A 376 -4.51 16.10 -7.78
C ILE A 376 -4.16 16.25 -6.30
N SER A 377 -4.98 15.70 -5.39
CA SER A 377 -4.81 15.89 -3.94
C SER A 377 -3.47 15.41 -3.38
N TYR A 378 -2.79 14.50 -4.07
CA TYR A 378 -1.45 14.03 -3.73
C TYR A 378 -0.36 15.10 -3.91
N TYR A 379 -0.60 16.14 -4.72
CA TYR A 379 0.32 17.28 -4.81
C TYR A 379 0.32 18.16 -3.53
N ALA A 380 -0.59 17.90 -2.58
CA ALA A 380 -0.60 18.57 -1.27
C ALA A 380 0.46 18.02 -0.30
N THR A 381 1.07 16.85 -0.55
CA THR A 381 2.00 16.20 0.38
C THR A 381 3.14 17.12 0.86
N PRO A 382 3.81 17.92 0.00
CA PRO A 382 4.82 18.88 0.45
C PRO A 382 4.26 19.92 1.43
N THR A 383 3.06 20.43 1.18
CA THR A 383 2.39 21.37 2.09
C THR A 383 2.06 20.74 3.44
N ILE A 384 1.59 19.49 3.45
CA ILE A 384 1.36 18.74 4.70
C ILE A 384 2.67 18.64 5.48
N TYR A 385 3.76 18.21 4.83
CA TYR A 385 5.06 18.07 5.47
C TYR A 385 5.56 19.36 6.12
N PHE A 386 5.65 20.44 5.36
CA PHE A 386 6.18 21.70 5.88
C PHE A 386 5.30 22.34 6.95
N THR A 387 3.97 22.13 6.86
CA THR A 387 3.04 22.57 7.92
C THR A 387 3.32 21.84 9.23
N HIS A 388 3.45 20.52 9.19
CA HIS A 388 3.74 19.72 10.39
C HIS A 388 5.14 19.99 10.95
N LEU A 389 6.15 20.11 10.07
CA LEU A 389 7.50 20.46 10.46
C LEU A 389 7.56 21.80 11.20
N GLN A 390 6.89 22.84 10.67
CA GLN A 390 6.84 24.16 11.31
C GLN A 390 6.13 24.10 12.67
N GLN A 391 5.03 23.35 12.77
CA GLN A 391 4.29 23.19 14.03
C GLN A 391 5.09 22.46 15.11
N GLN A 392 5.83 21.40 14.74
CA GLN A 392 6.57 20.56 15.68
C GLN A 392 7.93 21.15 16.10
N THR A 393 8.54 22.00 15.28
CA THR A 393 9.83 22.65 15.57
C THR A 393 9.69 24.03 16.20
N LEU A 394 8.56 24.71 15.97
CA LEU A 394 8.34 26.12 16.31
C LEU A 394 9.37 27.08 15.66
N LEU A 395 10.06 26.63 14.60
CA LEU A 395 11.02 27.44 13.87
C LEU A 395 10.32 28.27 12.77
N PRO A 396 10.73 29.53 12.54
CA PRO A 396 10.08 30.42 11.58
C PRO A 396 10.62 30.20 10.15
N PHE A 397 10.30 29.05 9.54
CA PHE A 397 10.71 28.78 8.15
C PHE A 397 10.18 29.82 7.16
N ASN A 398 11.01 30.23 6.21
CA ASN A 398 10.67 31.19 5.16
C ASN A 398 9.98 30.50 3.97
N ILE A 399 8.72 30.11 4.14
CA ILE A 399 7.97 29.30 3.18
C ILE A 399 7.04 30.17 2.32
N ARG A 400 7.05 29.93 1.01
CA ARG A 400 6.04 30.41 0.06
C ARG A 400 5.29 29.24 -0.56
N TYR A 401 4.03 29.08 -0.17
CA TYR A 401 3.13 28.11 -0.81
C TYR A 401 2.66 28.61 -2.18
N VAL A 402 2.73 27.74 -3.19
CA VAL A 402 2.24 28.00 -4.55
C VAL A 402 1.22 26.94 -4.91
N THR A 403 0.02 27.37 -5.28
CA THR A 403 -1.13 26.47 -5.50
C THR A 403 -1.30 26.21 -6.99
N ILE A 404 -1.32 24.94 -7.37
CA ILE A 404 -1.75 24.48 -8.70
C ILE A 404 -3.21 24.03 -8.67
N THR A 405 -3.86 24.01 -9.83
CA THR A 405 -5.27 23.60 -9.98
C THR A 405 -5.44 22.41 -10.91
N GLY A 406 -4.35 21.79 -11.38
CA GLY A 406 -4.37 20.68 -12.32
C GLY A 406 -2.97 20.16 -12.63
N TYR A 407 -2.91 19.03 -13.36
CA TYR A 407 -1.65 18.44 -13.84
C TYR A 407 -0.89 19.37 -14.79
N GLY A 408 0.42 19.15 -14.94
CA GLY A 408 1.28 19.88 -15.87
C GLY A 408 1.52 21.36 -15.54
N GLN A 409 1.25 21.80 -14.31
CA GLN A 409 1.43 23.19 -13.87
C GLN A 409 2.74 23.43 -13.10
N MET A 410 3.67 22.50 -13.12
CA MET A 410 4.92 22.59 -12.35
C MET A 410 5.81 23.79 -12.72
N GLN A 411 5.70 24.30 -13.95
CA GLN A 411 6.41 25.51 -14.37
C GLN A 411 6.02 26.72 -13.51
N THR A 412 4.77 26.80 -13.03
CA THR A 412 4.34 27.88 -12.13
C THR A 412 5.16 27.89 -10.83
N LEU A 413 5.60 26.74 -10.33
CA LEU A 413 6.48 26.65 -9.18
C LEU A 413 7.87 27.21 -9.48
N VAL A 414 8.43 26.84 -10.64
CA VAL A 414 9.75 27.29 -11.10
C VAL A 414 9.76 28.80 -11.32
N ASP A 415 8.73 29.35 -11.97
CA ASP A 415 8.61 30.79 -12.22
C ASP A 415 8.58 31.59 -10.91
N VAL A 416 7.86 31.10 -9.89
CA VAL A 416 7.84 31.74 -8.56
C VAL A 416 9.18 31.59 -7.86
N ALA A 417 9.89 30.46 -8.02
CA ALA A 417 11.23 30.30 -7.48
C ALA A 417 12.21 31.33 -8.07
N HIS A 418 12.14 31.57 -9.39
CA HIS A 418 12.91 32.63 -10.05
C HIS A 418 12.52 34.02 -9.55
N GLU A 419 11.22 34.34 -9.48
CA GLU A 419 10.74 35.65 -8.99
C GLU A 419 11.22 35.95 -7.58
N GLN A 420 11.31 34.91 -6.74
CA GLN A 420 11.65 35.04 -5.33
C GLN A 420 13.14 34.84 -5.03
N ASP A 421 13.96 34.54 -6.03
CA ASP A 421 15.38 34.16 -5.84
C ASP A 421 15.51 33.01 -4.82
N ALA A 422 14.68 31.98 -4.99
CA ALA A 422 14.65 30.79 -4.14
C ALA A 422 15.41 29.63 -4.81
N HIS A 423 16.20 28.89 -4.02
CA HIS A 423 17.01 27.76 -4.47
C HIS A 423 16.53 26.41 -3.91
N LEU A 424 15.38 26.38 -3.23
CA LEU A 424 14.79 25.17 -2.70
C LEU A 424 13.31 25.07 -3.06
N ILE A 425 12.94 23.96 -3.72
CA ILE A 425 11.56 23.61 -4.06
C ILE A 425 11.15 22.34 -3.30
N ALA A 426 9.94 22.31 -2.75
CA ALA A 426 9.31 21.10 -2.23
C ALA A 426 8.13 20.73 -3.14
N ALA A 427 8.19 19.57 -3.80
CA ALA A 427 7.23 19.21 -4.85
C ALA A 427 6.90 17.71 -4.89
N ARG A 428 5.81 17.38 -5.57
CA ARG A 428 5.52 16.03 -6.06
C ARG A 428 5.71 16.01 -7.56
N VAL A 429 6.24 14.92 -8.09
CA VAL A 429 6.40 14.68 -9.53
C VAL A 429 5.64 13.42 -9.89
N TYR A 430 4.68 13.58 -10.80
CA TYR A 430 3.84 12.48 -11.26
C TYR A 430 4.06 12.21 -12.76
N ASP A 431 4.12 13.26 -13.58
CA ASP A 431 4.17 13.15 -15.04
C ASP A 431 5.45 13.75 -15.67
N GLU A 432 5.53 13.67 -17.00
CA GLU A 432 6.66 14.16 -17.78
C GLU A 432 6.81 15.69 -17.71
N ASN A 433 5.70 16.43 -17.67
CA ASN A 433 5.72 17.89 -17.63
C ASN A 433 6.33 18.36 -16.31
N ASP A 434 5.96 17.70 -15.20
CA ASP A 434 6.55 17.93 -13.89
C ASP A 434 8.07 17.70 -13.93
N TYR A 435 8.51 16.58 -14.52
CA TYR A 435 9.91 16.24 -14.69
C TYR A 435 10.68 17.28 -15.52
N ILE A 436 10.15 17.68 -16.68
CA ILE A 436 10.82 18.61 -17.59
C ILE A 436 11.03 19.97 -16.91
N ALA A 437 10.00 20.49 -16.23
CA ALA A 437 10.09 21.78 -15.53
C ALA A 437 11.17 21.76 -14.44
N LEU A 438 11.10 20.78 -13.54
CA LEU A 438 12.02 20.69 -12.40
C LEU A 438 13.45 20.30 -12.81
N SER A 439 13.61 19.36 -13.74
CA SER A 439 14.94 18.97 -14.22
C SER A 439 15.63 20.09 -15.00
N SER A 440 14.88 20.93 -15.72
CA SER A 440 15.44 22.11 -16.38
C SER A 440 15.93 23.13 -15.34
N TRP A 441 15.13 23.40 -14.31
CA TRP A 441 15.50 24.29 -13.21
C TRP A 441 16.73 23.79 -12.44
N LEU A 442 16.83 22.49 -12.15
CA LEU A 442 18.02 21.90 -11.50
C LEU A 442 19.31 22.09 -12.30
N LYS A 443 19.24 22.08 -13.64
CA LYS A 443 20.41 22.26 -14.53
C LYS A 443 20.92 23.70 -14.58
N GLU A 444 20.09 24.67 -14.20
CA GLU A 444 20.46 26.09 -14.23
C GLU A 444 21.52 26.43 -13.17
N SER A 445 21.51 25.73 -12.03
CA SER A 445 22.43 25.98 -10.92
C SER A 445 22.57 24.75 -10.03
N THR A 446 23.79 24.44 -9.58
CA THR A 446 24.05 23.40 -8.58
C THR A 446 23.52 23.75 -7.18
N GLN A 447 23.13 25.00 -6.95
CA GLN A 447 22.45 25.43 -5.72
C GLN A 447 20.97 25.09 -5.71
N ASN A 448 20.36 24.91 -6.89
CA ASN A 448 18.94 24.58 -7.00
C ASN A 448 18.73 23.16 -6.50
N ARG A 449 17.83 23.01 -5.53
CA ARG A 449 17.59 21.77 -4.80
C ARG A 449 16.10 21.47 -4.69
N ILE A 450 15.74 20.20 -4.69
CA ILE A 450 14.34 19.75 -4.63
C ILE A 450 14.16 18.70 -3.55
N MET A 451 13.15 18.88 -2.70
CA MET A 451 12.64 17.80 -1.85
C MET A 451 11.40 17.20 -2.52
N LEU A 452 11.47 15.91 -2.84
CA LEU A 452 10.38 15.19 -3.51
C LEU A 452 9.53 14.42 -2.51
N PHE A 453 8.22 14.47 -2.74
CA PHE A 453 7.19 13.83 -1.93
C PHE A 453 6.28 13.01 -2.84
N HIS A 454 5.90 11.79 -2.45
CA HIS A 454 4.97 10.96 -3.21
C HIS A 454 5.36 10.79 -4.69
N SER A 455 6.66 10.59 -4.95
CA SER A 455 7.26 10.72 -6.29
C SER A 455 8.08 9.51 -6.72
N GLU A 456 8.78 8.84 -5.78
CA GLU A 456 9.60 7.66 -6.08
C GLU A 456 8.84 6.51 -6.78
N PRO A 457 7.58 6.20 -6.43
CA PRO A 457 6.88 5.10 -7.10
C PRO A 457 6.65 5.39 -8.58
N TYR A 458 6.69 6.65 -9.02
CA TYR A 458 6.41 7.09 -10.40
C TYR A 458 7.70 7.22 -11.23
N PRO A 459 7.69 6.86 -12.53
CA PRO A 459 8.91 6.86 -13.36
C PRO A 459 9.68 8.19 -13.34
N TYR A 460 8.95 9.30 -13.44
CA TYR A 460 9.52 10.64 -13.52
C TYR A 460 10.10 11.14 -12.19
N GLY A 461 9.45 10.83 -11.07
CA GLY A 461 10.00 11.13 -9.75
C GLY A 461 11.23 10.29 -9.43
N TYR A 462 11.20 9.00 -9.80
CA TYR A 462 12.37 8.12 -9.73
C TYR A 462 13.56 8.66 -10.55
N LEU A 463 13.33 9.11 -11.78
CA LEU A 463 14.37 9.67 -12.63
C LEU A 463 15.03 10.91 -12.01
N LEU A 464 14.26 11.82 -11.41
CA LEU A 464 14.83 12.99 -10.74
C LEU A 464 15.72 12.60 -9.56
N LEU A 465 15.24 11.69 -8.70
CA LEU A 465 16.00 11.19 -7.56
C LEU A 465 17.34 10.59 -7.98
N ARG A 466 17.36 9.87 -9.12
CA ARG A 466 18.54 9.18 -9.65
C ARG A 466 19.52 10.08 -10.40
N ASN A 467 19.00 11.00 -11.20
CA ASN A 467 19.82 11.83 -12.08
C ASN A 467 20.48 13.00 -11.33
N TYR A 468 19.93 13.39 -10.18
CA TYR A 468 20.40 14.55 -9.41
C TYR A 468 20.59 14.21 -7.91
N PRO A 469 21.41 13.20 -7.56
CA PRO A 469 21.52 12.70 -6.19
C PRO A 469 22.09 13.73 -5.19
N GLU A 470 22.79 14.76 -5.67
CA GLU A 470 23.35 15.83 -4.85
C GLU A 470 22.42 17.06 -4.72
N GLN A 471 21.33 17.10 -5.48
CA GLN A 471 20.40 18.23 -5.51
C GLN A 471 18.97 17.84 -5.14
N VAL A 472 18.64 16.56 -5.11
CA VAL A 472 17.28 16.08 -4.84
C VAL A 472 17.28 15.27 -3.56
N SER A 473 16.29 15.44 -2.69
CA SER A 473 16.07 14.62 -1.49
C SER A 473 14.63 14.10 -1.46
N PHE A 474 14.26 13.43 -0.38
CA PHE A 474 12.97 12.78 -0.17
C PHE A 474 12.33 13.24 1.14
N ASP A 475 11.13 12.75 1.42
CA ASP A 475 10.30 13.09 2.58
C ASP A 475 10.75 12.37 3.87
N ASP A 476 11.96 12.69 4.33
CA ASP A 476 12.54 12.16 5.56
C ASP A 476 11.75 12.57 6.81
N LEU A 477 11.42 11.59 7.66
CA LEU A 477 10.69 11.77 8.91
C LEU A 477 11.53 12.31 10.06
N MET A 478 12.85 12.23 9.97
CA MET A 478 13.77 12.59 11.05
C MET A 478 14.76 13.66 10.59
N PRO A 479 14.29 14.89 10.32
CA PRO A 479 15.18 16.00 10.03
C PRO A 479 16.14 16.27 11.20
N ASP A 480 17.39 16.60 10.87
CA ASP A 480 18.40 17.03 11.84
C ASP A 480 18.49 18.55 11.88
N PHE A 481 18.77 19.11 13.07
CA PHE A 481 18.81 20.55 13.31
C PHE A 481 20.16 20.94 13.93
N SER A 482 20.88 21.89 13.32
CA SER A 482 22.23 22.30 13.77
C SER A 482 22.46 23.80 13.84
#